data_AF-A0A1S4AHZ3-F1
#
_entry.id   AF-A0A1S4AHZ3-F1
#
_cell.length_a   1.000
_cell.length_b   1.000
_cell.length_c   1.000
_cell.angle_alpha   90.00
_cell.angle_beta   90.00
_cell.angle_gamma   90.00
#
_symmetry.space_group_name_H-M   'P 1'
#
loop_
_entity.id
_entity.type
_entity.pdbx_description
1 polymer ?
#
loop_
_entity_poly.entity_id
_entity_poly.type
_entity_poly.pdbx_seq_one_letter_code
_entity_poly.pdbx_strand_id
1 'polypeptide(L)'
;MGYDKHLDSDSSISIVAIYVDDILLTGNDNAKLHALKEFLNQEFKIKDLGDLHFFLGMEVIRETDGLILSQCKFTLNLLREFDSLYLSSVSSPLDPSTRLSTHTGELVKDPTLYRHLLGKLNCLTHTHPDLSFTVQHLSQYMQDPQQPHLETTFRVLRYLLKDPRLGLFMSSSSSFKLLAFCDSDWATCPDSRKSMSGLYIFSWYLSDILEIQEANFRLTKFGRGRI
;
A
#
# COMPACT_ATOMS: atom_id res chain seq x y z
N MET A 1 -38.04 0.45 -14.45
CA MET A 1 -37.37 0.79 -15.71
C MET A 1 -35.99 0.15 -15.62
N GLY A 2 -35.90 -1.09 -16.11
CA GLY A 2 -34.73 -1.95 -15.92
C GLY A 2 -33.66 -1.62 -16.95
N TYR A 3 -32.42 -1.46 -16.50
CA TYR A 3 -31.27 -1.46 -17.37
C TYR A 3 -30.72 -2.88 -17.39
N ASP A 4 -31.21 -3.65 -18.37
CA ASP A 4 -30.62 -4.91 -18.79
C ASP A 4 -29.45 -4.55 -19.71
N LYS A 5 -28.21 -4.59 -19.19
CA LYS A 5 -27.02 -4.56 -20.03
C LYS A 5 -26.70 -6.00 -20.37
N HIS A 6 -27.20 -6.43 -21.52
CA HIS A 6 -26.59 -7.49 -22.30
C HIS A 6 -25.12 -7.08 -22.54
N LEU A 7 -24.19 -7.64 -21.76
CA LEU A 7 -22.78 -7.62 -22.14
C LEU A 7 -22.67 -8.51 -23.37
N ASP A 8 -22.35 -7.91 -24.51
CA ASP A 8 -21.90 -8.64 -25.68
C ASP A 8 -20.75 -9.56 -25.27
N SER A 9 -20.87 -10.85 -25.57
CA SER A 9 -19.94 -11.91 -25.23
C SER A 9 -18.62 -11.87 -26.04
N ASP A 10 -18.38 -10.79 -26.79
CA ASP A 10 -17.27 -10.63 -27.75
C ASP A 10 -16.46 -9.33 -27.55
N SER A 11 -16.66 -8.65 -26.41
CA SER A 11 -15.94 -7.43 -26.06
C SER A 11 -14.54 -7.75 -25.54
N SER A 12 -13.53 -7.73 -26.42
CA SER A 12 -12.13 -7.74 -26.01
C SER A 12 -11.78 -6.49 -25.18
N ILE A 13 -11.24 -6.67 -23.98
CA ILE A 13 -10.82 -5.61 -23.08
C ILE A 13 -9.31 -5.69 -22.92
N SER A 14 -8.64 -4.53 -23.01
CA SER A 14 -7.23 -4.37 -22.67
C SER A 14 -7.08 -3.17 -21.76
N ILE A 15 -6.42 -3.38 -20.62
CA ILE A 15 -6.17 -2.39 -19.59
C ILE A 15 -4.67 -2.15 -19.51
N VAL A 16 -4.29 -0.88 -19.61
CA VAL A 16 -2.92 -0.42 -19.42
C VAL A 16 -2.90 0.49 -18.20
N ALA A 17 -2.15 0.11 -17.16
CA ALA A 17 -1.86 0.96 -16.04
C ALA A 17 -0.42 1.45 -16.14
N ILE A 18 -0.23 2.77 -16.17
CA ILE A 18 1.08 3.40 -16.32
C ILE A 18 1.36 4.22 -15.06
N TYR A 19 2.50 3.98 -14.43
CA TYR A 19 3.01 4.76 -13.32
C TYR A 19 4.49 5.06 -13.52
N VAL A 20 4.80 6.32 -13.83
CA VAL A 20 6.18 6.79 -14.11
C VAL A 20 6.86 5.87 -15.14
N ASP A 21 7.77 5.00 -14.70
CA ASP A 21 8.52 4.08 -15.56
C ASP A 21 7.93 2.66 -15.60
N ASP A 22 6.95 2.35 -14.75
CA ASP A 22 6.31 1.04 -14.67
C ASP A 22 5.01 1.00 -15.47
N ILE A 23 4.88 -0.01 -16.32
CA ILE A 23 3.66 -0.30 -17.08
C ILE A 23 3.18 -1.70 -16.69
N LEU A 24 1.92 -1.78 -16.30
CA LEU A 24 1.19 -3.04 -16.11
C LEU A 24 0.19 -3.19 -17.25
N LEU A 25 0.22 -4.36 -17.89
CA LEU A 25 -0.67 -4.69 -18.98
C LEU A 25 -1.48 -5.94 -18.65
N THR A 26 -2.79 -5.88 -18.91
CA THR A 26 -3.71 -7.00 -18.70
C THR A 26 -4.92 -6.90 -19.63
N GLY A 27 -5.64 -8.00 -19.84
CA GLY A 27 -6.83 -8.06 -20.67
C GLY A 27 -7.31 -9.49 -20.85
N ASN A 28 -8.39 -9.66 -21.60
CA ASN A 28 -8.99 -10.97 -21.90
C ASN A 28 -8.67 -11.48 -23.32
N ASP A 29 -7.87 -10.73 -24.09
CA ASP A 29 -7.42 -11.09 -25.45
C ASP A 29 -5.88 -11.02 -25.54
N ASN A 30 -5.25 -12.19 -25.43
CA ASN A 30 -3.79 -12.34 -25.51
C ASN A 30 -3.18 -11.80 -26.80
N ALA A 31 -3.87 -11.92 -27.94
CA ALA A 31 -3.34 -11.47 -29.22
C ALA A 31 -3.25 -9.94 -29.24
N LYS A 32 -4.28 -9.25 -28.73
CA LYS A 32 -4.26 -7.79 -28.56
C LYS A 32 -3.22 -7.33 -27.55
N LEU A 33 -3.08 -8.05 -26.42
CA LEU A 33 -2.03 -7.75 -25.45
C LEU A 33 -0.63 -7.89 -26.05
N HIS A 34 -0.41 -8.91 -26.89
CA HIS A 34 0.87 -9.08 -27.59
C HIS A 34 1.14 -7.95 -28.58
N ALA A 35 0.18 -7.62 -29.44
CA ALA A 35 0.31 -6.51 -30.38
C ALA A 35 0.57 -5.17 -29.67
N LEU A 36 -0.09 -4.93 -28.54
CA LEU A 36 0.11 -3.73 -27.73
C LEU A 36 1.50 -3.70 -27.07
N LYS A 37 2.02 -4.83 -26.60
CA LYS A 37 3.41 -4.92 -26.10
C LYS A 37 4.42 -4.60 -27.19
N GLU A 38 4.25 -5.17 -28.39
CA GLU A 38 5.13 -4.91 -29.51
C GLU A 38 5.14 -3.42 -29.88
N PHE A 39 3.95 -2.81 -29.95
CA PHE A 39 3.81 -1.38 -30.19
C PHE A 39 4.54 -0.54 -29.13
N LEU A 40 4.32 -0.83 -27.84
CA LEU A 40 4.98 -0.11 -26.75
C LEU A 40 6.50 -0.30 -26.79
N ASN A 41 6.98 -1.49 -27.19
CA ASN A 41 8.40 -1.77 -27.30
C ASN A 41 9.06 -1.02 -28.45
N GLN A 42 8.37 -0.90 -29.58
CA GLN A 42 8.85 -0.12 -30.73
C GLN A 42 8.96 1.37 -30.38
N GLU A 43 7.93 1.95 -29.74
CA GLU A 43 7.87 3.38 -29.44
C GLU A 43 8.75 3.78 -28.24
N PHE A 44 8.71 3.01 -27.16
CA PHE A 44 9.30 3.40 -25.87
C PHE A 44 10.50 2.56 -25.45
N LYS A 45 10.87 1.52 -26.21
CA LYS A 45 11.97 0.59 -25.89
C LYS A 45 11.82 0.02 -24.48
N ILE A 46 10.65 -0.54 -24.21
CA ILE A 46 10.33 -1.13 -22.92
C ILE A 46 11.01 -2.48 -22.75
N LYS A 47 11.31 -2.86 -21.52
CA LYS A 47 11.75 -4.22 -21.22
C LYS A 47 10.58 -5.05 -20.72
N ASP A 48 10.35 -6.19 -21.33
CA ASP A 48 9.41 -7.17 -20.80
C ASP A 48 10.00 -7.96 -19.62
N LEU A 49 9.29 -7.97 -18.50
CA LEU A 49 9.68 -8.65 -17.26
C LEU A 49 8.92 -9.96 -17.02
N GLY A 50 8.02 -10.37 -17.92
CA GLY A 50 7.20 -11.55 -17.69
C GLY A 50 6.14 -11.32 -16.61
N ASP A 51 5.66 -12.41 -16.03
CA ASP A 51 4.54 -12.40 -15.10
C ASP A 51 4.68 -11.37 -13.98
N LEU A 52 3.54 -10.79 -13.60
CA LEU A 52 3.50 -9.81 -12.52
C LEU A 52 3.94 -10.43 -11.18
N HIS A 53 5.16 -10.10 -10.76
CA HIS A 53 5.72 -10.46 -9.45
C HIS A 53 5.96 -9.24 -8.54
N PHE A 54 6.19 -8.07 -9.13
CA PHE A 54 6.42 -6.83 -8.39
C PHE A 54 5.81 -5.65 -9.15
N PHE A 55 5.11 -4.75 -8.48
CA PHE A 55 4.59 -3.50 -9.05
C PHE A 55 4.58 -2.40 -7.98
N LEU A 56 5.09 -1.21 -8.29
CA LEU A 56 5.14 -0.07 -7.35
C LEU A 56 5.81 -0.38 -6.00
N GLY A 57 6.80 -1.27 -6.00
CA GLY A 57 7.49 -1.70 -4.78
C GLY A 57 6.69 -2.67 -3.91
N MET A 58 5.56 -3.17 -4.39
CA MET A 58 4.79 -4.26 -3.77
C MET A 58 5.11 -5.59 -4.46
N GLU A 59 5.23 -6.63 -3.67
CA GLU A 59 5.29 -8.03 -4.07
C GLU A 59 3.86 -8.50 -4.41
N VAL A 60 3.71 -9.12 -5.58
CA VAL A 60 2.46 -9.73 -6.03
C VAL A 60 2.63 -11.24 -6.02
N ILE A 61 1.92 -11.90 -5.11
CA ILE A 61 1.94 -13.35 -4.95
C ILE A 61 0.60 -13.88 -5.50
N ARG A 62 0.67 -14.88 -6.36
CA ARG A 62 -0.53 -15.50 -6.95
C ARG A 62 -0.94 -16.70 -6.12
N GLU A 63 -2.21 -16.72 -5.74
CA GLU A 63 -2.85 -17.84 -5.04
C GLU A 63 -4.02 -18.36 -5.89
N THR A 64 -4.50 -19.56 -5.62
CA THR A 64 -5.61 -20.17 -6.38
C THR A 64 -6.88 -19.32 -6.35
N ASP A 65 -7.11 -18.64 -5.24
CA ASP A 65 -8.32 -17.87 -4.97
C ASP A 65 -8.13 -16.36 -5.12
N GLY A 66 -6.98 -15.89 -5.62
CA GLY A 66 -6.71 -14.46 -5.76
C GLY A 66 -5.24 -14.06 -5.78
N LEU A 67 -4.97 -12.80 -5.43
CA LEU A 67 -3.63 -12.23 -5.34
C LEU A 67 -3.35 -11.76 -3.91
N ILE A 68 -2.13 -11.92 -3.43
CA ILE A 68 -1.66 -11.29 -2.20
C ILE A 68 -0.70 -10.17 -2.58
N LEU A 69 -1.03 -8.95 -2.17
CA LEU A 69 -0.14 -7.79 -2.24
C LEU A 69 0.64 -7.67 -0.93
N SER A 70 1.95 -7.82 -0.98
CA SER A 70 2.83 -7.76 0.20
C SER A 70 3.93 -6.73 0.00
N GLN A 71 4.48 -6.22 1.10
CA GLN A 71 5.69 -5.42 1.11
C GLN A 71 6.75 -6.05 2.01
N CYS A 72 6.77 -7.38 2.13
CA CYS A 72 7.62 -8.11 3.06
C CYS A 72 9.09 -7.73 2.95
N LYS A 73 9.63 -7.67 1.73
CA LYS A 73 11.01 -7.23 1.52
C LYS A 73 11.27 -5.80 2.02
N PHE A 74 10.32 -4.89 1.80
CA PHE A 74 10.41 -3.52 2.28
C PHE A 74 10.34 -3.47 3.81
N THR A 75 9.39 -4.18 4.44
CA THR A 75 9.25 -4.29 5.89
C THR A 75 10.52 -4.81 6.55
N LEU A 76 11.10 -5.89 6.02
CA LEU A 76 12.35 -6.45 6.55
C LEU A 76 13.54 -5.50 6.40
N ASN A 77 13.62 -4.76 5.28
CA ASN A 77 14.68 -3.77 5.09
C ASN A 77 14.51 -2.58 6.05
N LEU A 78 13.28 -2.11 6.26
CA LEU A 78 12.96 -1.07 7.23
C LEU A 78 13.36 -1.50 8.65
N LEU A 79 13.02 -2.73 9.05
CA LEU A 79 13.38 -3.26 10.36
C LEU A 79 14.90 -3.39 10.56
N ARG A 80 15.66 -3.71 9.50
CA ARG A 80 17.13 -3.74 9.53
C ARG A 80 17.73 -2.36 9.68
N GLU A 81 17.23 -1.40 8.92
CA GLU A 81 17.76 -0.02 8.90
C GLU A 81 17.64 0.69 10.25
N PHE A 82 16.61 0.36 11.02
CA PHE A 82 16.36 0.93 12.35
C PHE A 82 16.68 -0.05 13.48
N ASP A 83 17.55 -1.05 13.23
CA ASP A 83 18.04 -2.04 14.21
C ASP A 83 16.94 -2.71 15.05
N SER A 84 15.75 -2.85 14.48
CA SER A 84 14.56 -3.30 15.20
C SER A 84 14.36 -4.82 15.14
N LEU A 85 15.13 -5.54 14.32
CA LEU A 85 14.99 -7.00 14.15
C LEU A 85 15.15 -7.82 15.44
N TYR A 86 15.90 -7.31 16.41
CA TYR A 86 16.22 -8.02 17.65
C TYR A 86 15.31 -7.62 18.83
N LEU A 87 14.34 -6.73 18.59
CA LEU A 87 13.42 -6.26 19.62
C LEU A 87 12.26 -7.24 19.82
N SER A 88 11.61 -7.16 20.97
CA SER A 88 10.40 -7.93 21.23
C SER A 88 9.19 -7.33 20.50
N SER A 89 8.41 -8.17 19.83
CA SER A 89 7.20 -7.74 19.12
C SER A 89 6.12 -7.24 20.09
N VAL A 90 5.25 -6.33 19.61
CA VAL A 90 4.06 -5.88 20.34
C VAL A 90 2.78 -6.25 19.59
N SER A 91 1.65 -6.33 20.30
CA SER A 91 0.37 -6.75 19.71
C SER A 91 -0.42 -5.64 19.02
N SER A 92 -0.11 -4.37 19.29
CA SER A 92 -0.80 -3.18 18.77
C SER A 92 0.19 -2.08 18.38
N PRO A 93 -0.05 -1.38 17.24
CA PRO A 93 0.84 -0.33 16.75
C PRO A 93 0.85 0.90 17.68
N LEU A 94 -0.29 1.23 18.28
CA LEU A 94 -0.44 2.26 19.31
C LEU A 94 -0.71 1.64 20.67
N ASP A 95 -0.28 2.34 21.72
CA ASP A 95 -0.70 2.04 23.08
C ASP A 95 -2.02 2.76 23.40
N PRO A 96 -3.10 2.04 23.75
CA PRO A 96 -4.38 2.67 24.09
C PRO A 96 -4.30 3.64 25.29
N SER A 97 -3.31 3.45 26.17
CA SER A 97 -3.11 4.28 27.35
C SER A 97 -2.25 5.53 27.09
N THR A 98 -1.51 5.56 25.98
CA THR A 98 -0.59 6.66 25.69
C THR A 98 -1.33 7.79 24.98
N ARG A 99 -1.39 8.95 25.63
CA ARG A 99 -1.89 10.20 25.04
C ARG A 99 -0.70 11.03 24.58
N LEU A 100 -0.50 11.11 23.27
CA LEU A 100 0.50 12.00 22.68
C LEU A 100 -0.02 13.44 22.73
N SER A 101 0.89 14.40 22.95
CA SER A 101 0.59 15.82 23.03
C SER A 101 1.77 16.62 22.50
N THR A 102 1.49 17.79 21.94
CA THR A 102 2.50 18.68 21.33
C THR A 102 3.52 19.27 22.31
N HIS A 103 3.38 19.11 23.63
CA HIS A 103 4.27 19.72 24.63
C HIS A 103 4.71 18.76 25.73
N THR A 104 4.61 17.45 25.49
CA THR A 104 4.96 16.43 26.49
C THR A 104 6.26 15.74 26.11
N GLY A 105 7.35 16.13 26.78
CA GLY A 105 8.67 15.51 26.66
C GLY A 105 9.72 16.39 25.99
N GLU A 106 10.93 15.85 25.87
CA GLU A 106 12.04 16.55 25.22
C GLU A 106 11.87 16.54 23.69
N LEU A 107 12.40 17.56 23.02
CA LEU A 107 12.45 17.60 21.56
C LEU A 107 13.35 16.49 21.02
N VAL A 108 12.97 15.95 19.86
CA VAL A 108 13.84 15.02 19.14
C VAL A 108 15.05 15.80 18.60
N LYS A 109 16.26 15.34 18.97
CA LYS A 109 17.53 15.98 18.57
C LYS A 109 17.70 16.08 17.06
N ASP A 110 17.26 15.04 16.34
CA ASP A 110 17.24 15.00 14.88
C ASP A 110 15.82 14.71 14.36
N PRO A 111 15.03 15.76 14.05
CA PRO A 111 13.69 15.61 13.49
C PRO A 111 13.68 14.91 12.12
N THR A 112 14.80 14.85 11.40
CA THR A 112 14.85 14.21 10.08
C THR A 112 14.69 12.70 10.19
N LEU A 113 15.25 12.09 11.24
CA LEU A 113 15.07 10.67 11.55
C LEU A 113 13.59 10.32 11.75
N TYR A 114 12.86 11.16 12.49
CA TYR A 114 11.42 10.98 12.70
C TYR A 114 10.65 11.04 11.38
N ARG A 115 10.89 12.08 10.57
CA ARG A 115 10.21 12.27 9.28
C ARG A 115 10.54 11.16 8.28
N HIS A 116 11.79 10.71 8.25
CA HIS A 116 12.25 9.62 7.39
C HIS A 116 11.57 8.29 7.74
N LEU A 117 11.57 7.94 9.04
CA LEU A 117 10.89 6.73 9.52
C LEU A 117 9.39 6.79 9.22
N LEU A 118 8.75 7.92 9.52
CA LEU A 118 7.32 8.10 9.29
C LEU A 118 6.96 8.04 7.80
N GLY A 119 7.81 8.59 6.92
CA GLY A 119 7.65 8.47 5.47
C GLY A 119 7.65 7.01 5.00
N LYS A 120 8.54 6.17 5.56
CA LYS A 120 8.57 4.74 5.26
C LYS A 120 7.35 3.99 5.80
N LEU A 121 6.90 4.33 7.00
CA LEU A 121 5.66 3.77 7.55
C LEU A 121 4.43 4.17 6.71
N ASN A 122 4.41 5.39 6.17
CA ASN A 122 3.36 5.83 5.26
C ASN A 122 3.37 5.05 3.93
N CYS A 123 4.53 4.59 3.46
CA CYS A 123 4.57 3.68 2.31
C CYS A 123 3.93 2.32 2.63
N LEU A 124 4.06 1.82 3.87
CA LEU A 124 3.50 0.54 4.30
C LEU A 124 1.99 0.52 4.43
N THR A 125 1.32 1.66 4.60
CA THR A 125 -0.15 1.71 4.75
C THR A 125 -0.89 1.16 3.53
N HIS A 126 -0.24 1.11 2.35
CA HIS A 126 -0.79 0.51 1.14
C HIS A 126 -1.03 -1.00 1.25
N THR A 127 -0.26 -1.71 2.08
CA THR A 127 -0.42 -3.17 2.33
C THR A 127 -0.75 -3.51 3.79
N HIS A 128 -0.61 -2.53 4.69
CA HIS A 128 -0.96 -2.61 6.11
C HIS A 128 -1.96 -1.50 6.47
N PRO A 129 -3.24 -1.62 6.04
CA PRO A 129 -4.25 -0.59 6.29
C PRO A 129 -4.51 -0.35 7.79
N ASP A 130 -4.21 -1.34 8.63
CA ASP A 130 -4.24 -1.26 10.09
C ASP A 130 -3.27 -0.20 10.66
N LEU A 131 -2.20 0.14 9.94
CA LEU A 131 -1.28 1.20 10.32
C LEU A 131 -1.79 2.61 10.00
N SER A 132 -2.78 2.76 9.12
CA SER A 132 -3.19 4.05 8.56
C SER A 132 -3.52 5.08 9.64
N PHE A 133 -4.33 4.68 10.63
CA PHE A 133 -4.67 5.55 11.75
C PHE A 133 -3.44 5.97 12.56
N THR A 134 -2.57 5.01 12.87
CA THR A 134 -1.37 5.24 13.68
C THR A 134 -0.42 6.21 12.98
N VAL A 135 -0.15 5.97 11.70
CA VAL A 135 0.72 6.81 10.88
C VAL A 135 0.12 8.21 10.70
N GLN A 136 -1.19 8.31 10.46
CA GLN A 136 -1.87 9.60 10.36
C GLN A 136 -1.81 10.38 11.68
N HIS A 137 -2.01 9.72 12.83
CA HIS A 137 -1.92 10.34 14.14
C HIS A 137 -0.51 10.87 14.42
N LEU A 138 0.52 10.05 14.18
CA LEU A 138 1.91 10.47 14.32
C LEU A 138 2.28 11.61 13.35
N SER A 139 1.72 11.61 12.14
CA SER A 139 1.95 12.67 11.13
C SER A 139 1.58 14.07 11.59
N GLN A 140 0.71 14.21 12.60
CA GLN A 140 0.35 15.51 13.17
C GLN A 140 1.56 16.21 13.85
N TYR A 141 2.58 15.45 14.25
CA TYR A 141 3.73 15.94 15.00
C TYR A 141 5.01 16.10 14.15
N MET A 142 4.92 16.03 12.82
CA MET A 142 6.09 16.12 11.92
C MET A 142 6.89 17.43 12.02
N GLN A 143 6.23 18.53 12.40
CA GLN A 143 6.87 19.85 12.48
C GLN A 143 7.82 19.93 13.69
N ASP A 144 7.34 19.49 14.85
CA ASP A 144 8.07 19.57 16.13
C ASP A 144 7.93 18.25 16.92
N PRO A 145 8.63 17.17 16.49
CA PRO A 145 8.50 15.87 17.14
C PRO A 145 9.20 15.85 18.50
N GLN A 146 8.59 15.17 19.47
CA GLN A 146 9.11 14.94 20.83
C GLN A 146 9.49 13.48 21.02
N GLN A 147 10.29 13.20 22.05
CA GLN A 147 10.74 11.84 22.35
C GLN A 147 9.58 10.82 22.43
N PRO A 148 8.43 11.11 23.06
CA PRO A 148 7.30 10.17 23.06
C PRO A 148 6.73 9.88 21.66
N HIS A 149 6.76 10.85 20.74
CA HIS A 149 6.34 10.63 19.35
C HIS A 149 7.30 9.66 18.64
N LEU A 150 8.61 9.85 18.86
CA LEU A 150 9.63 8.98 18.28
C LEU A 150 9.57 7.56 18.86
N GLU A 151 9.46 7.41 20.18
CA GLU A 151 9.29 6.13 20.86
C GLU A 151 8.06 5.37 20.38
N THR A 152 6.94 6.09 20.18
CA THR A 152 5.72 5.51 19.61
C THR A 152 5.93 5.06 18.17
N THR A 153 6.73 5.79 17.39
CA THR A 153 7.07 5.38 16.02
C THR A 153 7.93 4.11 16.00
N PHE A 154 8.87 3.96 16.94
CA PHE A 154 9.62 2.71 17.14
C PHE A 154 8.72 1.56 17.63
N ARG A 155 7.68 1.83 18.41
CA ARG A 155 6.68 0.82 18.76
C ARG A 155 5.98 0.26 17.52
N VAL A 156 5.71 1.08 16.50
CA VAL A 156 5.15 0.59 15.21
C VAL A 156 6.10 -0.39 14.54
N LEU A 157 7.42 -0.15 14.57
CA LEU A 157 8.40 -1.14 14.07
C LEU A 157 8.32 -2.46 14.84
N ARG A 158 8.18 -2.40 16.17
CA ARG A 158 7.99 -3.60 16.99
C ARG A 158 6.67 -4.32 16.69
N TYR A 159 5.64 -3.60 16.27
CA TYR A 159 4.40 -4.21 15.82
C TYR A 159 4.60 -4.98 14.51
N LEU A 160 5.29 -4.37 13.55
CA LEU A 160 5.62 -4.98 12.26
C LEU A 160 6.46 -6.26 12.37
N LEU A 161 7.24 -6.43 13.46
CA LEU A 161 7.98 -7.67 13.73
C LEU A 161 7.09 -8.89 13.93
N LYS A 162 5.83 -8.70 14.34
CA LYS A 162 4.92 -9.81 14.63
C LYS A 162 4.63 -10.63 13.38
N ASP A 163 4.39 -9.96 12.26
CA ASP A 163 4.18 -10.60 10.96
C ASP A 163 4.68 -9.69 9.82
N PRO A 164 5.98 -9.77 9.49
CA PRO A 164 6.55 -8.99 8.39
C PRO A 164 6.04 -9.41 7.00
N ARG A 165 5.34 -10.55 6.89
CA ARG A 165 4.83 -11.10 5.63
C ARG A 165 3.37 -10.75 5.39
N LEU A 166 2.71 -10.16 6.38
CA LEU A 166 1.32 -9.73 6.26
C LEU A 166 1.13 -8.89 4.99
N GLY A 167 0.03 -9.15 4.31
CA GLY A 167 -0.30 -8.50 3.04
C GLY A 167 -1.81 -8.52 2.82
N LEU A 168 -2.24 -7.83 1.76
CA LEU A 168 -3.63 -7.72 1.38
C LEU A 168 -4.02 -8.83 0.42
N PHE A 169 -4.98 -9.65 0.82
CA PHE A 169 -5.58 -10.65 -0.05
C PHE A 169 -6.68 -10.03 -0.92
N MET A 170 -6.49 -10.09 -2.22
CA MET A 170 -7.40 -9.64 -3.26
C MET A 170 -8.07 -10.87 -3.89
N SER A 171 -9.27 -11.19 -3.43
CA SER A 171 -10.04 -12.37 -3.86
C SER A 171 -10.46 -12.29 -5.32
N SER A 172 -10.33 -13.39 -6.07
CA SER A 172 -10.85 -13.57 -7.44
C SER A 172 -12.39 -13.65 -7.51
N SER A 173 -13.07 -13.75 -6.37
CA SER A 173 -14.53 -13.84 -6.31
C SER A 173 -15.21 -12.55 -6.79
N SER A 174 -16.20 -12.69 -7.67
CA SER A 174 -16.97 -11.59 -8.28
C SER A 174 -18.06 -10.96 -7.38
N SER A 175 -18.04 -11.21 -6.07
CA SER A 175 -19.12 -10.71 -5.21
C SER A 175 -18.98 -9.20 -4.98
N PHE A 176 -19.89 -8.42 -5.57
CA PHE A 176 -20.02 -6.98 -5.31
C PHE A 176 -20.51 -6.73 -3.89
N LYS A 177 -19.58 -6.69 -2.93
CA LYS A 177 -19.84 -6.29 -1.55
C LYS A 177 -18.97 -5.08 -1.22
N LEU A 178 -19.59 -3.91 -1.23
CA LEU A 178 -18.99 -2.71 -0.67
C LEU A 178 -19.07 -2.81 0.86
N LEU A 179 -17.93 -2.95 1.51
CA LEU A 179 -17.81 -2.92 2.96
C LEU A 179 -17.34 -1.54 3.38
N ALA A 180 -18.16 -0.82 4.14
CA ALA A 180 -17.79 0.46 4.72
C ALA A 180 -17.76 0.33 6.24
N PHE A 181 -16.64 0.72 6.84
CA PHE A 181 -16.46 0.81 8.27
C PHE A 181 -16.29 2.29 8.61
N CYS A 182 -17.08 2.76 9.57
CA CYS A 182 -17.01 4.13 10.06
C CYS A 182 -16.80 4.06 11.57
N ASP A 183 -15.85 4.85 12.06
CA ASP A 183 -15.59 5.00 13.48
C ASP A 183 -15.46 6.49 13.78
N SER A 184 -15.89 6.91 14.97
CA SER A 184 -15.76 8.31 15.37
C SER A 184 -15.54 8.42 16.86
N ASP A 185 -14.52 9.20 17.21
CA ASP A 185 -14.20 9.52 18.58
C ASP A 185 -14.38 11.00 18.87
N TRP A 186 -14.87 11.31 20.07
CA TRP A 186 -15.16 12.67 20.50
C TRP A 186 -14.01 13.27 21.33
N ALA A 187 -13.50 14.43 20.89
CA ALA A 187 -12.50 15.24 21.60
C ALA A 187 -11.22 14.49 22.05
N THR A 188 -10.83 13.44 21.31
CA THR A 188 -9.71 12.55 21.64
C THR A 188 -8.35 13.23 21.55
N CYS A 189 -8.18 14.20 20.66
CA CYS A 189 -6.96 15.00 20.61
C CYS A 189 -6.85 15.87 21.89
N PRO A 190 -5.86 15.64 22.77
CA PRO A 190 -5.73 16.39 24.02
C PRO A 190 -5.55 17.89 23.79
N ASP A 191 -4.82 18.23 22.72
CA ASP A 191 -4.41 19.60 22.43
C ASP A 191 -5.53 20.39 21.75
N SER A 192 -6.15 19.83 20.71
CA SER A 192 -7.15 20.57 19.91
C SER A 192 -8.60 20.32 20.33
N ARG A 193 -8.87 19.29 21.15
CA ARG A 193 -10.21 18.82 21.55
C ARG A 193 -11.14 18.55 20.37
N LYS A 194 -10.58 18.29 19.19
CA LYS A 194 -11.35 17.98 17.98
C LYS A 194 -11.73 16.50 17.98
N SER A 195 -12.93 16.21 17.48
CA SER A 195 -13.33 14.84 17.16
C SER A 195 -12.51 14.32 15.97
N MET A 196 -12.22 13.03 15.99
CA MET A 196 -11.66 12.32 14.84
C MET A 196 -12.70 11.34 14.30
N SER A 197 -12.83 11.27 12.98
CA SER A 197 -13.71 10.31 12.31
C SER A 197 -12.86 9.54 11.30
N GLY A 198 -12.90 8.22 11.41
CA GLY A 198 -12.27 7.29 10.47
C GLY A 198 -13.32 6.68 9.55
N LEU A 199 -13.01 6.64 8.26
CA LEU A 199 -13.83 5.94 7.27
C LEU A 199 -12.90 5.02 6.47
N TYR A 200 -13.19 3.72 6.50
CA TYR A 200 -12.51 2.71 5.70
C TYR A 200 -13.54 2.07 4.76
N ILE A 201 -13.36 2.30 3.46
CA ILE A 201 -14.20 1.71 2.43
C ILE A 201 -13.37 0.66 1.70
N PHE A 202 -13.80 -0.60 1.81
CA PHE A 202 -13.22 -1.71 1.09
C PHE A 202 -14.24 -2.22 0.07
N SER A 203 -13.88 -2.17 -1.20
CA SER A 203 -14.69 -2.70 -2.29
C SER A 203 -13.97 -3.88 -2.91
N TRP A 204 -14.63 -5.03 -3.00
CA TRP A 204 -14.20 -6.14 -3.85
C TRP A 204 -14.47 -5.81 -5.33
N TYR A 205 -14.04 -4.63 -5.80
CA TYR A 205 -14.08 -4.31 -7.22
C TYR A 205 -12.71 -4.55 -7.80
N LEU A 206 -12.50 -5.81 -8.18
CA LEU A 206 -11.57 -6.10 -9.24
C LEU A 206 -12.20 -7.16 -10.15
N SER A 207 -13.51 -7.31 -10.35
CA SER A 207 -13.96 -8.25 -11.40
C SER A 207 -13.42 -7.82 -12.78
N ASP A 208 -13.26 -6.51 -13.01
CA ASP A 208 -12.64 -5.97 -14.24
C ASP A 208 -11.10 -5.87 -14.14
N ILE A 209 -10.53 -6.06 -12.95
CA ILE A 209 -9.08 -6.07 -12.67
C ILE A 209 -8.67 -7.45 -12.10
N LEU A 210 -9.46 -8.52 -12.29
CA LEU A 210 -9.23 -9.92 -11.93
C LEU A 210 -9.75 -10.90 -13.00
N GLU A 211 -10.32 -10.39 -14.10
CA GLU A 211 -9.94 -10.92 -15.43
C GLU A 211 -8.44 -10.71 -15.72
N ILE A 212 -7.69 -10.17 -14.75
CA ILE A 212 -6.25 -10.33 -14.53
C ILE A 212 -5.93 -11.73 -13.98
N GLN A 213 -6.41 -12.78 -14.65
CA GLN A 213 -5.66 -14.04 -14.66
C GLN A 213 -4.39 -13.87 -15.53
N GLU A 214 -4.38 -12.85 -16.40
CA GLU A 214 -3.34 -12.57 -17.38
C GLU A 214 -2.71 -11.16 -17.23
N ALA A 215 -2.34 -10.72 -16.01
CA ALA A 215 -1.26 -9.73 -15.89
C ALA A 215 0.04 -10.40 -16.29
N ASN A 216 0.23 -10.60 -17.58
CA ASN A 216 1.30 -11.44 -18.06
C ASN A 216 2.63 -10.68 -18.05
N PHE A 217 2.62 -9.33 -18.00
CA PHE A 217 3.84 -8.56 -18.28
C PHE A 217 3.91 -7.23 -17.54
N ARG A 218 5.01 -7.03 -16.80
CA ARG A 218 5.47 -5.70 -16.36
C ARG A 218 6.50 -5.18 -17.33
N LEU A 219 6.40 -3.89 -17.66
CA LEU A 219 7.34 -3.23 -18.54
C LEU A 219 7.99 -2.06 -17.82
N THR A 220 9.31 -1.90 -17.93
CA THR A 220 10.02 -0.73 -17.39
C THR A 220 10.67 0.08 -18.50
N LYS A 221 10.49 1.41 -18.45
CA LYS A 221 11.14 2.35 -19.39
C LYS A 221 12.63 2.47 -19.06
N PHE A 222 13.49 2.30 -20.08
CA PHE A 222 14.90 2.64 -19.93
C PHE A 222 15.02 4.18 -19.85
N GLY A 223 15.36 4.70 -18.68
CA GLY A 223 15.92 6.03 -18.58
C GLY A 223 17.15 6.09 -19.48
N ARG A 224 17.16 6.98 -20.48
CA ARG A 224 18.40 7.33 -21.16
C ARG A 224 19.32 7.91 -20.09
N GLY A 225 20.28 7.12 -19.63
CA GLY A 225 21.44 7.66 -18.95
C GLY A 225 22.11 8.67 -19.89
N ARG A 226 22.12 9.94 -19.49
CA ARG A 226 23.11 10.92 -19.93
C ARG A 226 23.34 11.92 -18.80
N ILE A 227 24.58 11.88 -18.30
CA ILE A 227 25.53 12.97 -18.01
C ILE A 227 24.94 14.22 -17.35
#